data_AF-W9XG48-F1
#
_entry.id   AF-W9XG48-F1
#
_cell.length_a   1.000
_cell.length_b   1.000
_cell.length_c   1.000
_cell.angle_alpha   90.00
_cell.angle_beta   90.00
_cell.angle_gamma   90.00
#
_symmetry.space_group_name_H-M   'P 1'
#
loop_
_entity.id
_entity.type
_entity.pdbx_description
1 polymer ?
#
loop_
_entity_poly.entity_id
_entity_poly.type
_entity_poly.pdbx_seq_one_letter_code
_entity_poly.pdbx_strand_id
1 'polypeptide(L)'
;MQRLSVLLRPLLRATAPAGKPAISRFQARHFGTSPSYFAADHRRGAGKLQIVTIDDKLAQFPLDEKIDTHQVRVKTPDGKISSPVDLRRVLNSLDRTTSHVLQLSKPGEHDLAIVQVVQRSDLIKQIKDKEAAQRRVQHAQKEKRPKQIEVNWAISNNDLQLKLKQMEDFLRKGKKVEILLASKRRQRKASTEEAETLLKTLKEKIQEVGAVEIAPMEGALLRQATMSVKMP
;
A
#
# COMPACT_ATOMS: atom_id res chain seq x y z
N MET A 1 32.83 -56.54 -63.53
CA MET A 1 32.04 -57.71 -63.99
C MET A 1 30.71 -57.72 -63.26
N GLN A 2 29.66 -57.67 -64.09
CA GLN A 2 28.20 -57.84 -63.91
C GLN A 2 27.60 -58.18 -62.53
N ARG A 3 26.46 -57.54 -62.23
CA ARG A 3 25.16 -58.17 -61.87
C ARG A 3 24.09 -57.09 -61.72
N LEU A 4 23.26 -56.88 -62.73
CA LEU A 4 21.94 -57.51 -62.98
C LEU A 4 20.81 -56.90 -62.14
N SER A 5 20.06 -56.04 -62.83
CA SER A 5 18.75 -55.49 -62.50
C SER A 5 17.66 -56.57 -62.49
N VAL A 6 16.79 -56.56 -61.47
CA VAL A 6 15.60 -57.41 -61.38
C VAL A 6 14.35 -56.53 -61.39
N LEU A 7 13.45 -56.87 -62.32
CA LEU A 7 12.16 -56.24 -62.59
C LEU A 7 11.12 -56.55 -61.50
N LEU A 8 10.28 -55.55 -61.21
CA LEU A 8 9.08 -55.65 -60.38
C LEU A 8 8.06 -56.66 -60.95
N ARG A 9 7.45 -57.43 -60.06
CA ARG A 9 6.11 -58.02 -60.26
C ARG A 9 5.17 -57.54 -59.14
N PRO A 10 3.96 -57.06 -59.45
CA PRO A 10 2.98 -56.66 -58.45
C PRO A 10 2.21 -57.89 -57.94
N LEU A 11 2.05 -58.00 -56.62
CA LEU A 11 1.16 -58.97 -55.99
C LEU A 11 -0.17 -58.30 -55.65
N LEU A 12 -1.23 -58.92 -56.18
CA LEU A 12 -2.63 -58.59 -55.97
C LEU A 12 -3.01 -58.67 -54.48
N ARG A 13 -3.76 -57.65 -54.04
CA ARG A 13 -4.28 -57.45 -52.69
C ARG A 13 -5.54 -58.31 -52.51
N ALA A 14 -5.42 -59.42 -51.78
CA ALA A 14 -6.58 -60.15 -51.27
C ALA A 14 -7.13 -59.48 -50.01
N THR A 15 -8.42 -59.16 -50.02
CA THR A 15 -9.15 -58.52 -48.93
C THR A 15 -9.57 -59.56 -47.89
N ALA A 16 -9.10 -59.42 -46.64
CA ALA A 16 -9.58 -60.19 -45.49
C ALA A 16 -10.79 -59.50 -44.84
N PRO A 17 -11.80 -60.26 -44.34
CA PRO A 17 -13.04 -59.70 -43.81
C PRO A 17 -12.88 -59.05 -42.43
N ALA A 18 -13.67 -57.99 -42.22
CA ALA A 18 -13.71 -57.15 -41.03
C ALA A 18 -14.17 -57.90 -39.76
N GLY A 19 -13.23 -58.19 -38.87
CA GLY A 19 -13.54 -58.51 -37.47
C GLY A 19 -13.88 -57.23 -36.71
N LYS A 20 -15.07 -57.20 -36.08
CA LYS A 20 -15.49 -56.09 -35.20
C LYS A 20 -14.51 -55.97 -34.03
N PRO A 21 -13.93 -54.80 -33.73
CA PRO A 21 -13.09 -54.66 -32.55
C PRO A 21 -13.97 -54.77 -31.30
N ALA A 22 -13.56 -55.67 -30.40
CA ALA A 22 -14.11 -55.74 -29.06
C ALA A 22 -13.88 -54.39 -28.37
N ILE A 23 -14.97 -53.71 -28.01
CA ILE A 23 -14.94 -52.47 -27.24
C ILE A 23 -14.37 -52.82 -25.87
N SER A 24 -13.09 -52.51 -25.66
CA SER A 24 -12.50 -52.51 -24.32
C SER A 24 -13.33 -51.55 -23.48
N ARG A 25 -13.93 -52.04 -22.39
CA ARG A 25 -14.58 -51.21 -21.37
C ARG A 25 -13.59 -50.11 -20.98
N PHE A 26 -13.85 -48.89 -21.42
CA PHE A 26 -13.22 -47.71 -20.86
C PHE A 26 -13.57 -47.70 -19.39
N GLN A 27 -12.62 -48.04 -18.52
CA GLN A 27 -12.71 -47.66 -17.12
C GLN A 27 -12.82 -46.14 -17.11
N ALA A 28 -13.99 -45.66 -16.70
CA ALA A 28 -14.22 -44.25 -16.45
C ALA A 28 -13.13 -43.80 -15.47
N ARG A 29 -12.15 -43.04 -15.98
CA ARG A 29 -11.30 -42.23 -15.11
C ARG A 29 -12.22 -41.19 -14.52
N HIS A 30 -12.78 -41.51 -13.35
CA HIS A 30 -13.39 -40.51 -12.50
C HIS A 30 -12.33 -39.42 -12.31
N PHE A 31 -12.57 -38.24 -12.86
CA PHE A 31 -11.84 -37.05 -12.45
C PHE A 31 -12.12 -36.93 -10.95
N GLY A 32 -11.16 -37.36 -10.14
CA GLY A 32 -11.19 -37.13 -8.72
C GLY A 32 -11.26 -35.62 -8.53
N THR A 33 -12.41 -35.14 -8.06
CA THR A 33 -12.50 -33.85 -7.40
C THR A 33 -11.56 -33.94 -6.21
N SER A 34 -10.29 -33.55 -6.40
CA SER A 34 -9.41 -33.30 -5.27
C SER A 34 -10.16 -32.33 -4.38
N PRO A 35 -10.48 -32.70 -3.13
CA PRO A 35 -11.11 -31.77 -2.24
C PRO A 35 -10.11 -30.64 -2.02
N SER A 36 -10.52 -29.43 -2.40
CA SER A 36 -9.73 -28.21 -2.30
C SER A 36 -9.59 -27.80 -0.83
N TYR A 37 -8.99 -28.65 0.01
CA TYR A 37 -8.74 -28.35 1.42
C TYR A 37 -7.59 -27.35 1.62
N PHE A 38 -6.94 -26.89 0.54
CA PHE A 38 -5.86 -25.91 0.61
C PHE A 38 -5.93 -24.79 -0.44
N ALA A 39 -7.13 -24.50 -0.96
CA ALA A 39 -7.35 -23.18 -1.56
C ALA A 39 -7.58 -22.18 -0.42
N ALA A 40 -6.52 -21.86 0.32
CA ALA A 40 -6.56 -20.70 1.20
C ALA A 40 -6.84 -19.49 0.29
N ASP A 41 -8.05 -18.95 0.37
CA ASP A 41 -8.42 -17.75 -0.35
C ASP A 41 -7.59 -16.60 0.24
N HIS A 42 -6.42 -16.35 -0.35
CA HIS A 42 -5.53 -15.26 0.04
C HIS A 42 -6.06 -13.90 -0.44
N ARG A 43 -7.36 -13.80 -0.78
CA ARG A 43 -8.06 -12.52 -0.81
C ARG A 43 -7.93 -11.92 0.58
N ARG A 44 -6.92 -11.04 0.74
CA ARG A 44 -6.83 -10.11 1.87
C ARG A 44 -8.22 -9.51 1.97
N GLY A 45 -8.99 -9.91 2.98
CA GLY A 45 -10.31 -9.36 3.22
C GLY A 45 -10.12 -7.85 3.29
N ALA A 46 -10.60 -7.13 2.28
CA ALA A 46 -10.64 -5.68 2.34
C ALA A 46 -11.45 -5.39 3.60
N GLY A 47 -10.79 -4.82 4.62
CA GLY A 47 -11.44 -4.52 5.89
C GLY A 47 -12.75 -3.80 5.61
N LYS A 48 -13.79 -4.10 6.41
CA LYS A 48 -15.13 -3.55 6.21
C LYS A 48 -15.04 -2.05 5.93
N LEU A 49 -15.37 -1.63 4.69
CA LEU A 49 -15.38 -0.23 4.32
C LEU A 49 -16.47 0.46 5.14
N GLN A 50 -16.09 1.28 6.12
CA GLN A 50 -17.02 2.12 6.84
C GLN A 50 -17.26 3.38 6.01
N ILE A 51 -18.47 3.51 5.46
CA ILE A 51 -18.90 4.72 4.77
C ILE A 51 -19.23 5.74 5.86
N VAL A 52 -18.30 6.65 6.14
CA VAL A 52 -18.53 7.77 7.06
C VAL A 52 -19.25 8.88 6.29
N THR A 53 -20.50 9.15 6.66
CA THR A 53 -21.29 10.23 6.04
C THR A 53 -20.82 11.61 6.52
N ILE A 54 -21.27 12.67 5.86
CA ILE A 54 -20.97 14.05 6.27
C ILE A 54 -21.63 14.33 7.63
N ASP A 55 -22.82 13.78 7.87
CA ASP A 55 -23.53 13.93 9.13
C ASP A 55 -22.79 13.26 10.30
N ASP A 56 -22.20 12.09 10.09
CA ASP A 56 -21.35 11.43 11.09
C ASP A 56 -20.14 12.28 11.48
N LYS A 57 -19.58 13.04 10.53
CA LYS A 57 -18.45 13.93 10.78
C LYS A 57 -18.89 15.20 11.50
N LEU A 58 -20.06 15.74 11.16
CA LEU A 58 -20.65 16.87 11.88
C LEU A 58 -20.95 16.49 13.34
N ALA A 59 -21.40 15.25 13.58
CA ALA A 59 -21.64 14.73 14.92
C ALA A 59 -20.37 14.66 15.81
N GLN A 60 -19.17 14.80 15.27
CA GLN A 60 -17.93 14.85 16.07
C GLN A 60 -17.71 16.22 16.71
N PHE A 61 -18.36 17.27 16.22
CA PHE A 61 -18.27 18.61 16.79
C PHE A 61 -19.24 18.77 17.98
N PRO A 62 -18.87 19.54 19.02
CA PRO A 62 -19.79 19.94 20.07
C PRO A 62 -20.77 21.01 19.53
N LEU A 63 -21.83 20.53 18.89
CA LEU A 63 -22.89 21.34 18.29
C LEU A 63 -24.17 21.28 19.12
N ASP A 64 -24.89 22.40 19.17
CA ASP A 64 -26.26 22.52 19.68
C ASP A 64 -26.46 21.82 21.04
N GLU A 65 -27.25 20.74 21.10
CA GLU A 65 -27.55 20.00 22.34
C GLU A 65 -26.35 19.28 22.95
N LYS A 66 -25.23 19.12 22.23
CA LYS A 66 -23.99 18.56 22.78
C LYS A 66 -23.22 19.55 23.65
N ILE A 67 -23.69 20.80 23.73
CA ILE A 67 -23.12 21.82 24.59
C ILE A 67 -23.75 21.69 25.98
N ASP A 68 -22.96 21.21 26.95
CA ASP A 68 -23.44 20.88 28.29
C ASP A 68 -23.88 22.12 29.12
N THR A 69 -23.40 23.32 28.78
CA THR A 69 -23.58 24.53 29.58
C THR A 69 -24.86 25.28 29.25
N HIS A 70 -25.62 25.67 30.28
CA HIS A 70 -26.86 26.44 30.12
C HIS A 70 -26.63 27.91 29.73
N GLN A 71 -25.60 28.55 30.29
CA GLN A 71 -25.19 29.91 29.95
C GLN A 71 -23.94 29.88 29.07
N VAL A 72 -23.98 30.63 27.97
CA VAL A 72 -22.92 30.70 26.97
C VAL A 72 -22.61 32.15 26.61
N ARG A 73 -21.40 32.41 26.12
CA ARG A 73 -21.04 33.71 25.53
C ARG A 73 -20.95 33.57 24.03
N VAL A 74 -21.70 34.36 23.29
CA VAL A 74 -21.73 34.29 21.83
C VAL A 74 -20.60 35.14 21.27
N LYS A 75 -19.78 34.53 20.40
CA LYS A 75 -18.78 35.23 19.62
C LYS A 75 -19.43 35.79 18.36
N THR A 76 -19.52 37.10 18.27
CA THR A 76 -19.97 37.83 17.07
C THR A 76 -18.94 37.67 15.94
N PRO A 77 -19.35 37.74 14.66
CA PRO A 77 -18.40 37.73 13.53
C PRO A 77 -17.26 38.75 13.65
N ASP A 78 -17.49 39.88 14.33
CA ASP A 78 -16.49 40.92 14.62
C ASP A 78 -15.43 40.50 15.64
N GLY A 79 -15.50 39.29 16.17
CA GLY A 79 -14.58 38.76 17.19
C GLY A 79 -14.88 39.21 18.61
N LYS A 80 -15.91 40.04 18.82
CA LYS A 80 -16.38 40.45 20.15
C LYS A 80 -17.15 39.32 20.84
N ILE A 81 -16.97 39.22 22.15
CA ILE A 81 -17.65 38.24 23.00
C ILE A 81 -18.80 38.94 23.71
N SER A 82 -20.01 38.42 23.55
CA SER A 82 -21.20 38.96 24.20
C SER A 82 -21.21 38.72 25.71
N SER A 83 -22.11 39.42 26.40
CA SER A 83 -22.51 39.02 27.77
C SER A 83 -23.06 37.58 27.79
N PRO A 84 -23.11 36.94 28.96
CA PRO A 84 -23.74 35.63 29.13
C PRO A 84 -25.18 35.64 28.62
N VAL A 85 -25.53 34.69 27.74
CA VAL A 85 -26.87 34.46 27.20
C VAL A 85 -27.25 33.01 27.44
N ASP A 86 -28.55 32.75 27.63
CA ASP A 86 -29.09 31.39 27.71
C ASP A 86 -28.96 30.68 26.35
N LEU A 87 -28.33 29.50 26.34
CA LEU A 87 -28.14 28.69 25.14
C LEU A 87 -29.48 28.38 24.46
N ARG A 88 -30.53 28.09 25.23
CA ARG A 88 -31.86 27.79 24.68
C ARG A 88 -32.43 28.97 23.89
N ARG A 89 -32.21 30.19 24.39
CA ARG A 89 -32.64 31.41 23.70
C ARG A 89 -31.92 31.58 22.36
N VAL A 90 -30.62 31.28 22.32
CA VAL A 90 -29.83 31.34 21.09
C VAL A 90 -30.33 30.28 20.10
N LEU A 91 -30.46 29.03 20.53
CA LEU A 91 -30.94 27.94 19.68
C LEU A 91 -32.35 28.18 19.12
N ASN A 92 -33.27 28.72 19.93
CA ASN A 92 -34.63 29.05 19.51
C ASN A 92 -34.70 30.20 18.50
N SER A 93 -33.67 31.04 18.42
CA SER A 93 -33.61 32.15 17.47
C SER A 93 -33.05 31.77 16.10
N LEU A 94 -32.52 30.55 15.96
CA LEU A 94 -31.82 30.08 14.77
C LEU A 94 -32.67 29.11 13.96
N ASP A 95 -32.49 29.13 12.64
CA ASP A 95 -32.95 28.04 11.79
C ASP A 95 -31.98 26.86 11.88
N ARG A 96 -32.44 25.82 12.58
CA ARG A 96 -31.70 24.58 12.86
C ARG A 96 -31.35 23.77 11.61
N THR A 97 -31.94 24.10 10.46
CA THR A 97 -31.66 23.44 9.18
C THR A 97 -30.36 23.96 8.56
N THR A 98 -30.12 25.26 8.70
CA THR A 98 -29.05 25.97 8.01
C THR A 98 -27.91 26.36 8.94
N SER A 99 -28.21 26.59 10.22
CA SER A 99 -27.30 27.16 11.20
C SER A 99 -27.25 26.31 12.47
N HIS A 100 -26.05 26.19 13.03
CA HIS A 100 -25.77 25.47 14.26
C HIS A 100 -24.94 26.34 15.20
N VAL A 101 -25.05 26.09 16.49
CA VAL A 101 -24.20 26.70 17.52
C VAL A 101 -23.01 25.78 17.74
N LEU A 102 -21.80 26.27 17.43
CA LEU A 102 -20.55 25.56 17.65
C LEU A 102 -19.86 26.07 18.92
N GLN A 103 -19.53 25.16 19.82
CA GLN A 103 -18.67 25.48 20.96
C GLN A 103 -17.21 25.58 20.53
N LEU A 104 -16.57 26.71 20.83
CA LEU A 104 -15.17 26.99 20.48
C LEU A 104 -14.19 26.69 21.63
N SER A 105 -14.60 26.89 22.88
CA SER A 105 -13.74 26.70 24.05
C SER A 105 -13.99 25.35 24.73
N LYS A 106 -12.95 24.75 25.31
CA LYS A 106 -13.11 23.54 26.11
C LYS A 106 -13.87 23.85 27.41
N PRO A 107 -14.65 22.90 27.96
CA PRO A 107 -15.24 23.07 29.29
C PRO A 107 -14.13 23.30 30.32
N GLY A 108 -14.22 24.39 31.08
CA GLY A 108 -13.28 24.74 32.17
C GLY A 108 -12.17 25.74 31.84
N GLU A 109 -12.01 26.16 30.58
CA GLU A 109 -11.01 27.19 30.20
C GLU A 109 -11.50 28.63 30.50
N HIS A 110 -12.82 28.80 30.52
CA HIS A 110 -13.51 30.03 30.88
C HIS A 110 -14.65 29.71 31.84
N ASP A 111 -15.08 30.70 32.63
CA ASP A 111 -16.25 30.56 33.52
C ASP A 111 -17.51 30.09 32.75
N LEU A 112 -17.60 30.44 31.46
CA LEU A 112 -18.70 30.07 30.57
C LEU A 112 -18.17 29.67 29.19
N ALA A 113 -18.83 28.72 28.54
CA ALA A 113 -18.46 28.28 27.19
C ALA A 113 -18.64 29.40 26.16
N ILE A 114 -17.63 29.59 25.31
CA ILE A 114 -17.71 30.50 24.16
C ILE A 114 -18.25 29.73 22.97
N VAL A 115 -19.34 30.22 22.41
CA VAL A 115 -20.03 29.62 21.27
C VAL A 115 -20.06 30.56 20.07
N GLN A 116 -20.13 30.01 18.87
CA GLN A 116 -20.26 30.76 17.63
C GLN A 116 -21.39 30.18 16.79
N VAL A 117 -22.24 31.04 16.25
CA VAL A 117 -23.24 30.63 15.26
C VAL A 117 -22.54 30.43 13.93
N VAL A 118 -22.64 29.22 13.38
CA VAL A 118 -21.99 28.82 12.14
C VAL A 118 -23.00 28.18 11.20
N GLN A 119 -22.82 28.38 9.90
CA GLN A 119 -23.64 27.70 8.91
C GLN A 119 -23.17 26.26 8.71
N ARG A 120 -24.12 25.36 8.44
CA ARG A 120 -23.84 23.95 8.09
C ARG A 120 -22.91 23.85 6.89
N SER A 121 -23.08 24.71 5.88
CA SER A 121 -22.23 24.78 4.69
C SER A 121 -20.75 25.06 5.03
N ASP A 122 -20.49 25.96 5.97
CA ASP A 122 -19.15 26.36 6.37
C ASP A 122 -18.46 25.26 7.20
N LEU A 123 -19.21 24.57 8.07
CA LEU A 123 -18.71 23.38 8.76
C LEU A 123 -18.28 22.29 7.78
N ILE A 124 -19.12 22.03 6.75
CA ILE A 124 -18.80 21.05 5.71
C ILE A 124 -17.54 21.44 4.93
N LYS A 125 -17.39 22.73 4.57
CA LYS A 125 -16.17 23.23 3.92
C LYS A 125 -14.95 23.03 4.81
N GLN A 126 -15.05 23.40 6.09
CA GLN A 126 -13.96 23.24 7.05
C GLN A 126 -13.52 21.77 7.20
N ILE A 127 -14.47 20.83 7.24
CA ILE A 127 -14.17 19.39 7.27
C ILE A 127 -13.43 18.97 6.01
N LYS A 128 -13.92 19.36 4.83
CA LYS A 128 -13.29 19.03 3.54
C LYS A 128 -11.88 19.59 3.43
N ASP A 129 -11.66 20.82 3.86
CA ASP A 129 -10.35 21.48 3.81
C ASP A 129 -9.36 20.81 4.76
N LYS A 130 -9.81 20.48 5.99
CA LYS A 130 -9.01 19.71 6.95
C LYS A 130 -8.63 18.35 6.38
N GLU A 131 -9.56 17.63 5.78
CA GLU A 131 -9.28 16.33 5.14
C GLU A 131 -8.31 16.47 3.97
N ALA A 132 -8.50 17.47 3.10
CA ALA A 132 -7.61 17.71 1.98
C ALA A 132 -6.18 18.03 2.46
N ALA A 133 -6.04 18.86 3.49
CA ALA A 133 -4.77 19.16 4.13
C ALA A 133 -4.13 17.91 4.73
N GLN A 134 -4.89 17.10 5.48
CA GLN A 134 -4.40 15.84 6.04
C GLN A 134 -3.95 14.86 4.96
N ARG A 135 -4.71 14.72 3.87
CA ARG A 135 -4.34 13.87 2.72
C ARG A 135 -3.04 14.35 2.07
N ARG A 136 -2.86 15.65 1.89
CA ARG A 136 -1.61 16.24 1.36
C ARG A 136 -0.43 15.94 2.27
N VAL A 137 -0.58 16.11 3.59
CA VAL A 137 0.46 15.79 4.58
C VAL A 137 0.80 14.30 4.54
N GLN A 138 -0.21 13.42 4.55
CA GLN A 138 0.00 11.98 4.48
C GLN A 138 0.69 11.56 3.17
N HIS A 139 0.31 12.17 2.05
CA HIS A 139 0.94 11.93 0.75
C HIS A 139 2.42 12.35 0.77
N ALA A 140 2.71 13.57 1.20
CA ALA A 140 4.07 14.07 1.32
C ALA A 140 4.92 13.21 2.27
N GLN A 141 4.36 12.76 3.40
CA GLN A 141 5.04 11.83 4.30
C GLN A 141 5.31 10.49 3.61
N LYS A 142 4.36 9.94 2.85
CA LYS A 142 4.53 8.68 2.11
C LYS A 142 5.60 8.79 1.02
N GLU A 143 5.74 9.95 0.38
CA GLU A 143 6.78 10.22 -0.61
C GLU A 143 8.17 10.36 0.03
N LYS A 144 8.25 11.03 1.18
CA LYS A 144 9.51 11.17 1.96
C LYS A 144 10.01 9.87 2.58
N ARG A 145 9.14 8.87 2.77
CA ARG A 145 9.54 7.58 3.37
C ARG A 145 10.55 6.86 2.45
N PRO A 146 11.70 6.43 3.01
CA PRO A 146 12.70 5.71 2.23
C PRO A 146 12.14 4.39 1.70
N LYS A 147 12.61 4.00 0.51
CA LYS A 147 12.32 2.70 -0.07
C LYS A 147 13.41 1.72 0.33
N GLN A 148 13.01 0.71 1.08
CA GLN A 148 13.91 -0.35 1.48
C GLN A 148 13.99 -1.42 0.38
N ILE A 149 15.20 -1.79 -0.03
CA ILE A 149 15.48 -2.91 -0.92
C ILE A 149 16.31 -3.93 -0.13
N GLU A 150 15.73 -5.10 0.10
CA GLU A 150 16.45 -6.21 0.71
C GLU A 150 17.17 -7.03 -0.36
N VAL A 151 18.45 -7.29 -0.11
CA VAL A 151 19.38 -8.04 -0.95
C VAL A 151 20.07 -9.07 -0.06
N ASN A 152 20.15 -10.31 -0.53
CA ASN A 152 20.87 -11.36 0.17
C ASN A 152 22.37 -11.28 -0.17
N TRP A 153 23.24 -11.59 0.79
CA TRP A 153 24.68 -11.73 0.53
C TRP A 153 24.98 -12.78 -0.55
N ALA A 154 24.24 -13.90 -0.56
CA ALA A 154 24.38 -14.98 -1.54
C ALA A 154 23.36 -14.85 -2.69
N ILE A 155 23.24 -13.66 -3.29
CA ILE A 155 22.33 -13.39 -4.41
C ILE A 155 22.92 -13.89 -5.74
N SER A 156 22.05 -14.30 -6.68
CA SER A 156 22.47 -14.62 -8.04
C SER A 156 22.64 -13.36 -8.89
N ASN A 157 23.46 -13.42 -9.94
CA ASN A 157 23.73 -12.25 -10.79
C ASN A 157 22.46 -11.68 -11.45
N ASN A 158 21.55 -12.56 -11.89
CA ASN A 158 20.30 -12.13 -12.52
C ASN A 158 19.36 -11.39 -11.53
N ASP A 159 19.22 -11.91 -10.31
CA ASP A 159 18.39 -11.26 -9.28
C ASP A 159 19.02 -9.93 -8.83
N LEU A 160 20.36 -9.88 -8.73
CA LEU A 160 21.08 -8.65 -8.44
C LEU A 160 20.78 -7.57 -9.48
N GLN A 161 20.83 -7.89 -10.77
CA GLN A 161 20.52 -6.94 -11.84
C GLN A 161 19.11 -6.36 -11.72
N LEU A 162 18.11 -7.19 -11.37
CA LEU A 162 16.75 -6.74 -11.16
C LEU A 162 16.64 -5.77 -9.97
N LYS A 163 17.35 -6.06 -8.87
CA LYS A 163 17.40 -5.21 -7.67
C LYS A 163 18.10 -3.87 -7.96
N LEU A 164 19.18 -3.88 -8.73
CA LEU A 164 19.89 -2.68 -9.16
C LEU A 164 19.01 -1.79 -10.03
N LYS A 165 18.27 -2.37 -10.98
CA LYS A 165 17.31 -1.63 -11.80
C LYS A 165 16.19 -1.02 -10.96
N GLN A 166 15.68 -1.78 -9.99
CA GLN A 166 14.67 -1.29 -9.04
C GLN A 166 15.21 -0.11 -8.20
N MET A 167 16.46 -0.20 -7.74
CA MET A 167 17.13 0.89 -7.04
C MET A 167 17.24 2.14 -7.91
N GLU A 168 17.70 1.98 -9.14
CA GLU A 168 17.81 3.07 -10.12
C GLU A 168 16.45 3.73 -10.37
N ASP A 169 15.39 2.95 -10.57
CA ASP A 169 14.03 3.46 -10.77
C ASP A 169 13.51 4.28 -9.57
N PHE A 170 13.91 3.92 -8.35
CA PHE A 170 13.55 4.68 -7.15
C PHE A 170 14.36 5.97 -7.01
N LEU A 171 15.66 5.91 -7.29
CA LEU A 171 16.55 7.08 -7.27
C LEU A 171 16.15 8.11 -8.34
N ARG A 172 15.84 7.66 -9.57
CA ARG A 172 15.33 8.52 -10.65
C ARG A 172 14.01 9.21 -10.30
N LYS A 173 13.20 8.61 -9.41
CA LYS A 173 11.96 9.21 -8.88
C LYS A 173 12.21 10.15 -7.70
N GLY A 174 13.47 10.45 -7.36
CA GLY A 174 13.86 11.31 -6.25
C GLY A 174 13.64 10.69 -4.87
N LYS A 175 13.51 9.37 -4.77
CA LYS A 175 13.28 8.68 -3.49
C LYS A 175 14.61 8.33 -2.83
N LYS A 176 14.66 8.45 -1.51
CA LYS A 176 15.73 7.86 -0.69
C LYS A 176 15.60 6.33 -0.76
N VAL A 177 16.70 5.63 -0.99
CA VAL A 177 16.76 4.17 -1.01
C VAL A 177 17.62 3.67 0.14
N GLU A 178 17.12 2.67 0.86
CA GLU A 178 17.82 1.97 1.94
C GLU A 178 18.04 0.53 1.52
N ILE A 179 19.29 0.15 1.33
CA ILE A 179 19.68 -1.18 0.87
C ILE A 179 20.02 -2.00 2.11
N LEU A 180 19.24 -3.04 2.37
CA LEU A 180 19.46 -3.98 3.47
C LEU A 180 20.12 -5.24 2.93
N LEU A 181 21.36 -5.47 3.34
CA LEU A 181 22.13 -6.67 3.06
C LEU A 181 21.97 -7.64 4.23
N ALA A 182 21.33 -8.79 4.01
CA ALA A 182 21.07 -9.75 5.08
C ALA A 182 21.25 -11.21 4.63
N SER A 183 21.77 -12.06 5.51
CA SER A 183 21.83 -13.50 5.26
C SER A 183 20.52 -14.18 5.67
N LYS A 184 19.97 -15.06 4.84
CA LYS A 184 18.79 -15.85 5.22
C LYS A 184 19.21 -17.11 6.00
N ARG A 185 18.58 -17.35 7.16
CA ARG A 185 18.93 -18.43 8.11
C ARG A 185 19.06 -19.85 7.52
N ARG A 186 18.27 -20.19 6.49
CA ARG A 186 18.21 -21.54 5.89
C ARG A 186 18.73 -21.61 4.45
N GLN A 187 19.39 -20.56 3.95
CA GLN A 187 19.97 -20.55 2.61
C GLN A 187 21.49 -20.60 2.66
N ARG A 188 22.10 -20.78 1.48
CA ARG A 188 23.55 -20.71 1.29
C ARG A 188 24.09 -19.44 1.95
N LYS A 189 25.15 -19.61 2.74
CA LYS A 189 25.94 -18.50 3.27
C LYS A 189 26.92 -18.05 2.19
N ALA A 190 27.05 -16.75 2.02
CA ALA A 190 28.04 -16.19 1.10
C ALA A 190 29.45 -16.37 1.66
N SER A 191 30.44 -16.47 0.77
CA SER A 191 31.84 -16.28 1.15
C SER A 191 32.14 -14.79 1.36
N THR A 192 33.24 -14.49 2.04
CA THR A 192 33.73 -13.11 2.21
C THR A 192 34.00 -12.45 0.85
N GLU A 193 34.60 -13.19 -0.08
CA GLU A 193 34.90 -12.72 -1.45
C GLU A 193 33.63 -12.37 -2.24
N GLU A 194 32.58 -13.21 -2.14
CA GLU A 194 31.28 -12.95 -2.76
C GLU A 194 30.65 -11.67 -2.20
N ALA A 195 30.72 -11.48 -0.88
CA ALA A 195 30.18 -10.30 -0.22
C ALA A 195 30.92 -9.01 -0.60
N GLU A 196 32.25 -9.04 -0.70
CA GLU A 196 33.06 -7.90 -1.13
C GLU A 196 32.79 -7.53 -2.60
N THR A 197 32.67 -8.54 -3.48
CA THR A 197 32.34 -8.34 -4.89
C THR A 197 30.96 -7.70 -5.06
N LEU A 198 30.00 -8.12 -4.24
CA LEU A 198 28.65 -7.55 -4.22
C LEU A 198 28.68 -6.08 -3.79
N LEU A 199 29.41 -5.75 -2.73
CA LEU A 199 29.56 -4.37 -2.26
C LEU A 199 30.22 -3.47 -3.32
N LYS A 200 31.24 -3.98 -4.00
CA LYS A 200 31.92 -3.26 -5.09
C LYS A 200 30.95 -2.95 -6.23
N THR A 201 30.21 -3.97 -6.69
CA THR A 201 29.20 -3.80 -7.74
C THR A 201 28.12 -2.79 -7.37
N LEU A 202 27.66 -2.80 -6.10
CA LEU A 202 26.68 -1.83 -5.61
C LEU A 202 27.22 -0.39 -5.65
N LYS A 203 28.44 -0.17 -5.14
CA LYS A 203 29.08 1.14 -5.13
C LYS A 203 29.32 1.69 -6.53
N GLU A 204 29.82 0.85 -7.44
CA GLU A 204 30.00 1.20 -8.84
C GLU A 204 28.66 1.63 -9.47
N LYS A 205 27.58 0.88 -9.22
CA LYS A 205 26.26 1.22 -9.77
C LYS A 205 25.69 2.51 -9.18
N ILE A 206 25.90 2.76 -7.88
CA ILE A 206 25.49 4.01 -7.22
C ILE A 206 26.20 5.20 -7.85
N GLN A 207 27.50 5.08 -8.08
CA GLN A 207 28.31 6.10 -8.73
C GLN A 207 27.90 6.33 -10.19
N GLU A 208 27.61 5.27 -10.95
CA GLU A 208 27.12 5.34 -12.33
C GLU A 208 25.79 6.10 -12.43
N VAL A 209 24.88 5.87 -11.48
CA VAL A 209 23.59 6.56 -11.39
C VAL A 209 23.76 8.00 -10.89
N GLY A 210 24.93 8.39 -10.39
CA GLY A 210 25.21 9.73 -9.85
C GLY A 210 24.60 9.96 -8.47
N ALA A 211 24.30 8.89 -7.74
CA ALA A 211 23.74 8.98 -6.39
C ALA A 211 24.85 9.03 -5.32
N VAL A 212 24.54 9.62 -4.17
CA VAL A 212 25.47 9.82 -3.06
C VAL A 212 25.02 9.01 -1.84
N GLU A 213 25.98 8.37 -1.18
CA GLU A 213 25.77 7.72 0.11
C GLU A 213 25.50 8.79 1.18
N ILE A 214 24.35 8.71 1.85
CA ILE A 214 23.95 9.68 2.89
C ILE A 214 24.63 9.37 4.22
N ALA A 215 24.82 8.09 4.49
CA ALA A 215 25.37 7.57 5.72
C ALA A 215 26.36 6.46 5.39
N PRO A 216 27.45 6.32 6.17
CA PRO A 216 28.36 5.20 6.00
C PRO A 216 27.59 3.88 6.19
N MET A 217 28.09 2.81 5.57
CA MET A 217 27.50 1.48 5.72
C MET A 217 27.50 1.07 7.20
N GLU A 218 26.32 0.82 7.76
CA GLU A 218 26.15 0.35 9.13
C GLU A 218 26.03 -1.16 9.15
N GLY A 219 26.69 -1.82 10.12
CA GLY A 219 26.58 -3.26 10.34
C GLY A 219 27.84 -4.04 10.04
N ALA A 220 27.69 -5.36 9.90
CA ALA A 220 28.82 -6.28 9.75
C ALA A 220 28.67 -7.15 8.50
N LEU A 221 29.79 -7.33 7.80
CA LEU A 221 29.92 -8.25 6.67
C LEU A 221 29.40 -9.65 7.05
N LEU A 222 28.72 -10.30 6.10
CA LEU A 222 28.08 -11.62 6.25
C LEU A 222 26.96 -11.72 7.29
N ARG A 223 26.68 -10.67 8.05
CA ARG A 223 25.54 -10.58 8.99
C ARG A 223 24.45 -9.72 8.37
N GLN A 224 24.23 -8.54 8.96
CA GLN A 224 23.30 -7.55 8.48
C GLN A 224 24.07 -6.25 8.28
N ALA A 225 23.93 -5.65 7.09
CA ALA A 225 24.47 -4.34 6.79
C ALA A 225 23.41 -3.49 6.08
N THR A 226 23.43 -2.19 6.32
CA THR A 226 22.49 -1.23 5.73
C THR A 226 23.26 -0.09 5.09
N MET A 227 22.83 0.31 3.88
CA MET A 227 23.39 1.44 3.15
C MET A 227 22.27 2.39 2.70
N SER A 228 22.41 3.69 2.96
CA SER A 228 21.43 4.71 2.59
C SER A 228 21.93 5.58 1.45
N VAL A 229 21.16 5.67 0.37
CA VAL A 229 21.54 6.35 -0.87
C VAL A 229 20.44 7.32 -1.32
N LYS A 230 20.83 8.49 -1.86
CA LYS A 230 19.93 9.42 -2.56
C LYS A 230 20.60 10.02 -3.78
N MET A 231 19.79 10.50 -4.72
CA MET A 231 20.26 11.47 -5.71
C MET A 231 20.64 12.79 -5.00
N PRO A 232 21.70 13.48 -5.46
CA PRO A 232 22.09 14.80 -4.97
C PRO A 232 21.00 15.85 -5.17
#